data_AF-A0A835FPP9-F1
#
_entry.id   AF-A0A835FPP9-F1
#
_cell.length_a   1.000
_cell.length_b   1.000
_cell.length_c   1.000
_cell.angle_alpha   90.00
_cell.angle_beta   90.00
_cell.angle_gamma   90.00
#
_symmetry.space_group_name_H-M   'P 1'
#
loop_
_entity.id
_entity.type
_entity.pdbx_description
1 polymer ?
#
loop_
_entity_poly.entity_id
_entity_poly.type
_entity_poly.pdbx_seq_one_letter_code
_entity_poly.pdbx_strand_id
1 'polypeptide(L)'
;MGELDFKALKIACSKTLSEEDVEGIACLCSKWQEEIRNPSWHPFQFKVVDGKEVEVILEDEKLRKLKEDHGEEICALVTKALLEINDYNPSGRHIVAVLWNYKEGREATLKEGIQHLRKQLRLRKRFLHET
;
A
#
# COMPACT_ATOMS: atom_id res chain seq x y z
N MET A 1 4.58 -1.39 -1.85
CA MET A 1 3.71 -2.30 -1.09
C MET A 1 3.95 -2.07 0.39
N GLY A 2 2.88 -1.89 1.16
CA GLY A 2 2.94 -1.64 2.60
C GLY A 2 3.07 -0.16 2.99
N GLU A 3 2.93 0.74 2.02
CA GLU A 3 2.90 2.18 2.24
C GLU A 3 1.45 2.67 2.19
N LEU A 4 1.07 3.51 3.15
CA LEU A 4 -0.24 4.16 3.15
C LEU A 4 -0.29 5.18 2.01
N ASP A 5 -1.25 5.02 1.10
CA ASP A 5 -1.41 5.92 -0.04
C ASP A 5 -1.91 7.29 0.42
N PHE A 6 -0.97 8.24 0.58
CA PHE A 6 -1.27 9.60 0.99
C PHE A 6 -2.26 10.32 0.06
N LYS A 7 -2.20 10.04 -1.26
CA LYS A 7 -3.11 10.67 -2.22
C LYS A 7 -4.53 10.14 -2.04
N ALA A 8 -4.67 8.83 -1.88
CA ALA A 8 -5.97 8.21 -1.60
C ALA A 8 -6.51 8.68 -0.23
N LEU A 9 -5.64 8.79 0.78
CA LEU A 9 -6.01 9.31 2.09
C LEU A 9 -6.53 10.74 2.00
N LYS A 10 -5.83 11.62 1.27
CA LYS A 10 -6.27 13.01 1.05
C LYS A 10 -7.66 13.08 0.39
N ILE A 11 -7.93 12.20 -0.58
CA ILE A 11 -9.23 12.12 -1.26
C ILE A 11 -10.33 11.58 -0.33
N ALA A 12 -10.01 10.62 0.53
CA ALA A 12 -10.96 10.11 1.53
C ALA A 12 -11.27 11.18 2.58
N CYS A 13 -10.23 11.88 3.08
CA CYS A 13 -10.35 12.95 4.04
C CYS A 13 -11.11 14.16 3.51
N SER A 14 -11.01 14.52 2.23
CA SER A 14 -11.77 15.66 1.68
C SER A 14 -13.29 15.48 1.71
N LYS A 15 -13.78 14.26 2.00
CA LYS A 15 -15.21 13.97 2.19
C LYS A 15 -15.67 14.19 3.64
N THR A 16 -14.74 14.23 4.59
CA THR A 16 -15.01 14.22 6.05
C THR A 16 -14.38 15.41 6.78
N LEU A 17 -13.31 15.99 6.24
CA LEU A 17 -12.54 17.12 6.76
C LEU A 17 -12.59 18.28 5.73
N SER A 18 -12.43 19.53 6.18
CA SER A 18 -12.30 20.66 5.25
C SER A 18 -11.01 20.49 4.42
N GLU A 19 -11.04 20.92 3.15
CA GLU A 19 -9.90 20.81 2.22
C GLU A 19 -8.61 21.49 2.72
N GLU A 20 -8.73 22.35 3.73
CA GLU A 20 -7.65 23.17 4.30
C GLU A 20 -6.82 22.46 5.38
N ASP A 21 -7.27 21.32 5.95
CA ASP A 21 -6.54 20.62 7.01
C ASP A 21 -5.49 19.63 6.48
N VAL A 22 -4.61 20.13 5.61
CA VAL A 22 -3.52 19.33 5.00
C VAL A 22 -2.56 18.80 6.08
N GLU A 23 -2.31 19.60 7.13
CA GLU A 23 -1.44 19.22 8.25
C GLU A 23 -2.06 18.07 9.06
N GLY A 24 -3.36 18.14 9.37
CA GLY A 24 -4.07 17.05 10.04
C GLY A 24 -4.04 15.75 9.25
N ILE A 25 -4.20 15.82 7.92
CA ILE A 25 -4.10 14.65 7.03
C ILE A 25 -2.67 14.07 7.03
N ALA A 26 -1.64 14.92 6.99
CA ALA A 26 -0.25 14.48 7.04
C ALA A 26 0.11 13.83 8.38
N CYS A 27 -0.38 14.39 9.49
CA CYS A 27 -0.24 13.83 10.83
C CYS A 27 -0.92 12.46 10.93
N LEU A 28 -2.16 12.35 10.44
CA LEU A 28 -2.90 11.09 10.40
C LEU A 28 -2.17 10.03 9.58
N CYS A 29 -1.66 10.40 8.40
CA CYS A 29 -0.91 9.51 7.53
C CYS A 29 0.36 8.98 8.22
N SER A 30 1.13 9.88 8.83
CA SER A 30 2.37 9.52 9.52
C SER A 30 2.11 8.59 10.70
N LYS A 31 1.12 8.93 11.55
CA LYS A 31 0.72 8.12 12.70
C LYS A 31 0.36 6.69 12.28
N TRP A 32 -0.51 6.53 11.28
CA TRP A 32 -0.92 5.19 10.86
C TRP A 32 0.18 4.45 10.12
N GLN A 33 1.04 5.15 9.38
CA GLN A 33 2.20 4.53 8.76
C GLN A 33 3.18 3.97 9.80
N GLU A 34 3.36 4.65 10.93
CA GLU A 34 4.17 4.17 12.06
C GLU A 34 3.52 2.95 12.73
N GLU A 35 2.21 2.99 12.97
CA GLU A 35 1.49 1.83 13.50
C GLU A 35 1.62 0.62 12.58
N ILE A 36 1.39 0.78 11.26
CA ILE A 36 1.55 -0.31 10.26
C ILE A 36 2.95 -0.93 10.30
N ARG A 37 3.98 -0.10 10.55
CA ARG A 37 5.38 -0.55 10.64
C ARG A 37 5.74 -1.13 12.01
N ASN A 38 4.90 -0.97 13.02
CA ASN A 38 5.16 -1.45 14.37
C ASN A 38 4.98 -2.97 14.43
N PRO A 39 6.07 -3.75 14.63
CA PRO A 39 5.97 -5.21 14.70
C PRO A 39 5.16 -5.71 15.90
N SER A 40 4.99 -4.88 16.94
CA SER A 40 4.17 -5.21 18.11
C SER A 40 2.67 -5.15 17.79
N TRP A 41 2.28 -4.48 16.71
CA TRP A 41 0.91 -4.50 16.20
C TRP A 41 0.81 -5.50 15.06
N HIS A 42 0.20 -6.65 15.36
CA HIS A 42 0.02 -7.74 14.41
C HIS A 42 -1.41 -8.31 14.54
N PRO A 43 -2.43 -7.59 14.06
CA PRO A 43 -3.82 -7.98 14.18
C PRO A 43 -4.19 -9.03 13.12
N PHE A 44 -3.44 -10.13 13.06
CA PHE A 44 -3.63 -11.22 12.11
C PHE A 44 -3.98 -12.50 12.85
N GLN A 45 -4.84 -13.30 12.24
CA GLN A 45 -5.18 -14.64 12.72
C GLN A 45 -5.35 -15.60 11.55
N PHE A 46 -5.07 -16.87 11.79
CA PHE A 46 -5.41 -17.91 10.85
C PHE A 46 -6.88 -18.29 10.98
N LYS A 47 -7.57 -18.38 9.84
CA LYS A 47 -8.88 -18.99 9.70
C LYS A 47 -8.85 -20.07 8.64
N VAL A 48 -9.68 -21.08 8.81
CA VAL A 48 -9.90 -22.09 7.76
C VAL A 48 -11.05 -21.61 6.88
N VAL A 49 -10.75 -21.35 5.60
CA VAL A 49 -11.73 -21.02 4.57
C VAL A 49 -11.59 -22.06 3.45
N ASP A 50 -12.67 -22.76 3.13
CA ASP A 50 -12.70 -23.85 2.15
C ASP A 50 -11.62 -24.93 2.36
N GLY A 51 -11.35 -25.26 3.63
CA GLY A 51 -10.34 -26.26 4.00
C GLY A 51 -8.88 -25.80 3.87
N LYS A 52 -8.64 -24.52 3.58
CA LYS A 52 -7.30 -23.91 3.56
C LYS A 52 -7.16 -22.92 4.71
N GLU A 53 -6.03 -22.99 5.41
CA GLU A 53 -5.64 -21.94 6.35
C GLU A 53 -5.28 -20.67 5.57
N VAL A 54 -6.01 -19.60 5.86
CA VAL A 54 -5.79 -18.26 5.33
C VAL A 54 -5.58 -17.31 6.50
N GLU A 55 -4.59 -16.44 6.39
CA GLU A 55 -4.36 -15.38 7.35
C GLU A 55 -5.32 -14.22 7.04
N VAL A 56 -6.06 -13.76 8.04
CA VAL A 56 -7.02 -12.68 7.91
C VAL A 56 -6.78 -11.63 8.99
N ILE A 57 -7.11 -10.38 8.67
CA ILE A 57 -7.05 -9.29 9.65
C ILE A 57 -8.21 -9.42 10.64
N LEU A 58 -7.87 -9.27 11.92
CA LEU A 58 -8.79 -9.08 13.04
C LEU A 58 -9.18 -7.61 13.13
N GLU A 59 -10.48 -7.32 13.26
CA GLU A 59 -10.96 -5.99 13.61
C GLU A 59 -10.69 -5.73 15.10
N ASP A 60 -9.45 -5.37 15.40
CA ASP A 60 -8.98 -5.11 16.77
C ASP A 60 -9.41 -3.71 17.26
N GLU A 61 -9.05 -3.39 18.50
CA GLU A 61 -9.43 -2.10 19.11
C GLU A 61 -8.95 -0.89 18.29
N LYS A 62 -7.75 -0.96 17.71
CA LYS A 62 -7.18 0.12 16.90
C LYS A 62 -7.95 0.31 15.60
N LEU A 63 -8.24 -0.76 14.86
CA LEU A 63 -9.00 -0.68 13.60
C LEU A 63 -10.44 -0.26 13.85
N ARG A 64 -11.08 -0.76 14.92
CA ARG A 64 -12.43 -0.32 15.30
C ARG A 64 -12.45 1.18 15.62
N LYS A 65 -11.51 1.66 16.42
CA LYS A 65 -11.40 3.09 16.75
C LYS A 65 -11.12 3.95 15.52
N LEU A 66 -10.23 3.50 14.62
CA LEU A 66 -9.96 4.17 13.35
C LEU A 66 -11.24 4.35 12.51
N LYS A 67 -12.04 3.31 12.42
CA LYS A 67 -13.31 3.30 11.70
C LYS A 67 -14.35 4.20 12.35
N GLU A 68 -14.41 4.24 13.68
CA GLU A 68 -15.29 5.16 14.44
C GLU A 68 -14.87 6.63 14.25
N ASP A 69 -13.57 6.93 14.35
CA ASP A 69 -13.04 8.30 14.30
C ASP A 69 -13.01 8.88 12.87
N HIS A 70 -12.75 8.04 11.86
CA HIS A 70 -12.41 8.49 10.50
C HIS A 70 -13.21 7.80 9.38
N GLY A 71 -14.06 6.83 9.71
CA GLY A 71 -14.92 6.13 8.75
C GLY A 71 -14.27 4.97 8.00
N GLU A 72 -15.10 4.27 7.22
CA GLU A 72 -14.75 3.02 6.53
C GLU A 72 -13.64 3.20 5.50
N GLU A 73 -13.65 4.30 4.75
CA GLU A 73 -12.73 4.51 3.62
C GLU A 73 -11.27 4.64 4.10
N ILE A 74 -11.04 5.38 5.20
CA ILE A 74 -9.72 5.53 5.80
C ILE A 74 -9.28 4.22 6.45
N CYS A 75 -10.19 3.53 7.15
CA CYS A 75 -9.91 2.21 7.72
C CYS A 75 -9.50 1.20 6.63
N ALA A 76 -10.17 1.20 5.48
CA ALA A 76 -9.85 0.34 4.35
C ALA A 76 -8.46 0.61 3.76
N LEU A 77 -8.04 1.88 3.67
CA LEU A 77 -6.69 2.25 3.22
C LEU A 77 -5.60 1.74 4.17
N VAL A 78 -5.79 1.91 5.47
CA VAL A 78 -4.86 1.41 6.50
C VAL A 78 -4.81 -0.11 6.49
N THR A 79 -5.96 -0.77 6.43
CA THR A 79 -6.08 -2.24 6.38
C THR A 79 -5.38 -2.79 5.13
N LYS A 80 -5.56 -2.14 3.97
CA LYS A 80 -4.87 -2.52 2.73
C LYS A 80 -3.35 -2.43 2.88
N ALA A 81 -2.83 -1.31 3.40
CA ALA A 81 -1.40 -1.15 3.61
C ALA A 81 -0.85 -2.18 4.63
N LEU A 82 -1.64 -2.53 5.65
CA LEU A 82 -1.29 -3.56 6.63
C LEU A 82 -1.23 -4.97 6.02
N LEU A 83 -2.16 -5.31 5.11
CA LEU A 83 -2.11 -6.57 4.33
C LEU A 83 -0.87 -6.60 3.44
N GLU A 84 -0.63 -5.54 2.67
CA GLU A 84 0.51 -5.48 1.76
C GLU A 84 1.85 -5.63 2.49
N ILE A 85 2.03 -4.98 3.65
CA ILE A 85 3.29 -5.11 4.39
C ILE A 85 3.47 -6.52 4.97
N ASN A 86 2.37 -7.18 5.32
CA ASN A 86 2.39 -8.55 5.81
C ASN A 86 2.70 -9.55 4.70
N ASP A 87 2.15 -9.36 3.49
CA ASP A 87 2.40 -10.24 2.35
C ASP A 87 3.85 -10.13 1.84
N TYR A 88 4.42 -8.93 1.84
CA TYR A 88 5.74 -8.68 1.25
C TYR A 88 6.90 -8.71 2.25
N ASN A 89 6.66 -8.34 3.51
CA ASN A 89 7.71 -8.30 4.54
C ASN A 89 7.13 -8.45 5.96
N PRO A 90 6.58 -9.63 6.31
CA PRO A 90 5.85 -9.83 7.56
C PRO A 90 6.70 -9.59 8.80
N SER A 91 7.97 -10.02 8.78
CA SER A 91 8.88 -9.88 9.91
C SER A 91 9.53 -8.50 9.98
N GLY A 92 9.97 -7.95 8.85
CA GLY A 92 10.73 -6.70 8.82
C GLY A 92 9.84 -5.46 8.87
N ARG A 93 8.57 -5.56 8.44
CA ARG A 93 7.63 -4.43 8.41
C ARG A 93 8.21 -3.17 7.73
N HIS A 94 9.02 -3.36 6.71
CA HIS A 94 9.55 -2.28 5.86
C HIS A 94 8.81 -2.26 4.53
N ILE A 95 8.61 -1.06 3.99
CA ILE A 95 8.04 -0.87 2.66
C ILE A 95 8.91 -1.58 1.62
N VAL A 96 8.26 -2.35 0.75
CA VAL A 96 8.91 -2.99 -0.39
C VAL A 96 8.53 -2.24 -1.66
N ALA A 97 9.54 -1.74 -2.36
CA ALA A 97 9.37 -1.16 -3.69
C ALA A 97 9.12 -2.29 -4.70
N VAL A 98 8.01 -2.19 -5.44
CA VAL A 98 7.63 -3.16 -6.49
C VAL A 98 7.55 -2.46 -7.83
N LEU A 99 7.90 -3.17 -8.90
CA LEU A 99 7.72 -2.64 -10.25
C LEU A 99 6.26 -2.77 -10.64
N TRP A 100 5.62 -1.67 -11.05
CA TRP A 100 4.19 -1.69 -11.39
C TRP A 100 3.96 -1.66 -12.90
N ASN A 101 3.10 -2.54 -13.39
CA ASN A 101 2.58 -2.49 -14.76
C ASN A 101 1.25 -1.72 -14.77
N TYR A 102 1.33 -0.42 -15.03
CA TYR A 102 0.15 0.46 -15.10
C TYR A 102 -0.88 0.07 -16.16
N LYS A 103 -0.46 -0.63 -17.23
CA LYS A 103 -1.40 -1.07 -18.28
C LYS A 103 -2.27 -2.23 -17.81
N GLU A 104 -1.67 -3.15 -17.07
CA GLU A 104 -2.34 -4.35 -16.57
C GLU A 104 -2.91 -4.16 -15.16
N GLY A 105 -2.63 -3.03 -14.50
CA GLY A 105 -3.14 -2.73 -13.17
C GLY A 105 -2.62 -3.67 -12.08
N ARG A 106 -1.42 -4.24 -12.26
CA ARG A 106 -0.80 -5.19 -11.32
C ARG A 106 0.72 -5.03 -11.26
N GLU A 107 1.34 -5.76 -10.34
CA GLU A 107 2.80 -5.90 -10.29
C GLU A 107 3.32 -6.42 -11.65
N ALA A 108 4.40 -5.79 -12.11
CA ALA A 108 5.10 -6.19 -13.32
C ALA A 108 5.92 -7.44 -13.04
N THR A 109 5.81 -8.41 -13.96
CA THR A 109 6.67 -9.59 -13.95
C THR A 109 8.10 -9.23 -14.33
N LEU A 110 9.06 -10.06 -13.92
CA LEU A 110 10.46 -9.93 -14.34
C LEU A 110 10.60 -9.88 -15.87
N LYS A 111 9.81 -10.69 -16.59
CA LYS A 111 9.78 -10.72 -18.05
C LYS A 111 9.36 -9.37 -18.64
N GLU A 112 8.30 -8.76 -18.12
CA GLU A 112 7.83 -7.44 -18.54
C GLU A 112 8.90 -6.37 -18.27
N GLY A 113 9.55 -6.41 -17.11
CA GLY A 113 10.66 -5.51 -16.76
C GLY A 113 11.85 -5.62 -17.73
N ILE A 114 12.32 -6.84 -18.01
CA ILE A 114 13.42 -7.09 -18.96
C ILE A 114 13.04 -6.61 -20.38
N GLN A 115 11.82 -6.91 -20.82
CA GLN A 115 11.33 -6.47 -22.13
C GLN A 115 11.28 -4.94 -22.24
N HIS A 116 10.84 -4.26 -21.18
CA HIS A 116 10.84 -2.80 -21.11
C HIS A 116 12.25 -2.22 -21.23
N LEU A 117 13.20 -2.72 -20.43
CA LEU A 117 14.60 -2.29 -20.46
C LEU A 117 15.22 -2.51 -21.85
N ARG A 118 14.98 -3.66 -22.48
CA ARG A 118 15.47 -3.96 -23.84
C ARG A 118 14.94 -2.96 -24.87
N LYS A 119 13.66 -2.57 -24.76
CA LYS A 119 13.05 -1.57 -25.66
C LYS A 119 13.71 -0.21 -25.47
N GLN A 120 13.90 0.24 -24.24
CA GLN A 120 14.55 1.52 -23.93
C GLN A 120 15.99 1.60 -24.46
N LEU A 121 16.77 0.54 -24.29
CA LEU A 121 18.15 0.48 -24.81
C LEU A 121 18.21 0.60 -26.34
N ARG A 122 17.28 -0.03 -27.06
CA ARG A 122 17.20 0.08 -28.53
C ARG A 122 16.85 1.49 -28.99
N LEU A 123 15.94 2.17 -28.29
CA LEU A 123 15.58 3.55 -28.59
C LEU A 123 16.76 4.50 -28.40
N ARG A 124 17.50 4.36 -27.28
CA ARG A 124 18.71 5.17 -27.02
C ARG A 124 19.79 4.98 -28.09
N LYS A 125 20.03 3.74 -28.52
CA LYS A 125 21.03 3.45 -29.57
C LYS A 125 20.67 4.08 -30.92
N ARG A 126 19.39 4.15 -31.29
CA ARG A 126 18.94 4.83 -32.51
C ARG A 126 19.14 6.33 -32.42
N PHE A 127 18.76 6.93 -31.29
CA PHE A 127 18.98 8.35 -31.04
C PHE A 127 20.45 8.77 -31.16
N LEU A 128 21.39 7.95 -30.68
CA LEU A 128 22.83 8.22 -30.77
C LEU A 128 23.46 7.97 -32.16
N HIS A 129 22.72 7.38 -33.10
CA HIS A 129 23.20 7.17 -34.48
C HIS A 129 22.54 8.12 -35.48
N GLU A 130 21.51 8.86 -35.06
CA GLU A 130 20.80 9.87 -35.86
C GLU A 130 21.27 11.31 -35.53
N THR A 131 22.20 11.47 -34.60
CA THR A 131 22.92 12.72 -34.25
C THR A 131 24.39 12.61 -34.62
#